data_AF-A0A533RNT5-F1
#
_entry.id   AF-A0A533RNT5-F1
#
_cell.length_a   1.000
_cell.length_b   1.000
_cell.length_c   1.000
_cell.angle_alpha   90.00
_cell.angle_beta   90.00
_cell.angle_gamma   90.00
#
_symmetry.space_group_name_H-M   'P 1'
#
loop_
_entity.id
_entity.type
_entity.pdbx_description
1 polymer ?
#
loop_
_entity_poly.entity_id
_entity_poly.type
_entity_poly.pdbx_seq_one_letter_code
_entity_poly.pdbx_strand_id
1 'polypeptide(L)'
;MPRDGVLSRFPRWAWAAIAIVVLAAVIGGIAALSAPGRRAAVEAPVTPITASELAAQARAALASGDETGAADLAGRALVLDPNDADARAVRDSLDGADEEPDAPATATPAAAGPWLAAHPPRSLLVTNAAGYSFGTVQASATDAEISGQPTAGSPGEGRIQRVQLSVHDRGSAASAAAFAETVSKKSYAQDVTSADVRGAKAYVATDGTLLAAVEFARGRYVFEVVVTSAGEPPAALRDLAVELARAFPATP
;
A
#
# COMPACT_ATOMS: atom_id res chain seq x y z
N MET A 1 2.87 51.70 16.42
CA MET A 1 3.51 52.21 15.19
C MET A 1 5.01 51.94 15.25
N PRO A 2 5.66 51.67 14.11
CA PRO A 2 6.38 50.42 13.86
C PRO A 2 7.85 50.63 13.44
N ARG A 3 8.58 49.50 13.26
CA ARG A 3 9.53 49.16 12.17
C ARG A 3 10.08 47.76 12.49
N ASP A 4 9.69 46.69 11.80
CA ASP A 4 10.18 46.23 10.48
C ASP A 4 11.71 46.30 10.39
N GLY A 5 12.52 45.27 10.11
CA GLY A 5 12.33 43.96 9.50
C GLY A 5 13.69 43.52 8.92
N VAL A 6 13.71 42.41 8.18
CA VAL A 6 14.86 41.77 7.48
C VAL A 6 15.65 40.83 8.42
N LEU A 7 15.45 39.51 8.36
CA LEU A 7 15.86 38.66 7.23
C LEU A 7 14.79 37.65 6.86
N SER A 8 14.18 37.89 5.70
CA SER A 8 13.45 36.90 4.92
C SER A 8 14.41 36.19 3.94
N ARG A 9 13.99 35.00 3.49
CA ARG A 9 14.46 34.22 2.33
C ARG A 9 15.51 33.13 2.62
N PHE A 10 15.05 32.04 3.24
CA PHE A 10 15.55 30.73 2.84
C PHE A 10 14.57 30.10 1.85
N PRO A 11 15.01 29.73 0.65
CA PRO A 11 14.13 29.22 -0.39
C PRO A 11 13.72 27.77 -0.11
N ARG A 12 12.43 27.47 -0.34
CA ARG A 12 11.73 26.20 -0.03
C ARG A 12 12.29 24.95 -0.73
N TRP A 13 13.28 25.06 -1.60
CA TRP A 13 13.95 23.92 -2.23
C TRP A 13 14.99 23.24 -1.31
N ALA A 14 15.39 23.87 -0.21
CA ALA A 14 16.41 23.33 0.69
C ALA A 14 15.91 22.21 1.65
N TRP A 15 14.59 21.93 1.70
CA TRP A 15 14.05 20.79 2.47
C TRP A 15 13.98 19.48 1.66
N ALA A 16 14.25 19.54 0.35
CA ALA A 16 14.25 18.35 -0.51
C ALA A 16 15.49 17.45 -0.35
N ALA A 17 16.48 17.84 0.46
CA ALA A 17 17.77 17.14 0.56
C ALA A 17 17.98 16.35 1.87
N ILE A 18 16.98 16.29 2.78
CA ILE A 18 17.00 15.38 3.95
C ILE A 18 16.06 14.18 3.74
N ALA A 19 15.37 14.11 2.60
CA ALA A 19 14.50 12.99 2.20
C ALA A 19 15.25 11.75 1.66
N ILE A 20 16.60 11.76 1.61
CA ILE A 20 17.39 10.76 0.87
C ILE A 20 18.22 9.82 1.79
N VAL A 21 18.18 9.95 3.13
CA VAL A 21 19.05 9.12 4.00
C VAL A 21 18.30 8.26 5.05
N VAL A 22 17.01 8.44 5.29
CA VAL A 22 16.32 7.60 6.30
C VAL A 22 15.84 6.23 5.75
N LEU A 23 16.02 5.97 4.44
CA LEU A 23 15.82 4.63 3.86
C LEU A 23 17.01 3.67 4.07
N ALA A 24 18.12 4.11 4.70
CA ALA A 24 19.34 3.30 4.85
C ALA A 24 19.76 2.99 6.30
N ALA A 25 19.05 3.44 7.35
CA ALA A 25 19.56 3.40 8.73
C ALA A 25 18.80 2.49 9.72
N VAL A 26 17.92 1.58 9.26
CA VAL A 26 17.37 0.50 10.10
C VAL A 26 17.57 -0.89 9.46
N ILE A 27 18.63 -1.03 8.64
CA ILE A 27 19.16 -2.33 8.20
C ILE A 27 20.57 -2.45 8.78
N GLY A 28 20.66 -2.43 10.11
CA GLY A 28 21.91 -2.34 10.86
C GLY A 28 21.93 -3.29 12.05
N GLY A 29 21.49 -4.54 11.87
CA GLY A 29 21.78 -5.62 12.82
C GLY A 29 23.21 -6.13 12.60
N ILE A 30 24.20 -5.52 13.26
CA ILE A 30 25.56 -6.07 13.32
C ILE A 30 25.58 -7.27 14.27
N ALA A 31 25.65 -8.47 13.70
CA ALA A 31 26.47 -9.63 14.11
C ALA A 31 26.21 -10.73 13.06
N ALA A 32 27.19 -11.30 12.34
CA ALA A 32 28.42 -11.88 12.86
C ALA A 32 29.54 -11.95 11.79
N LEU A 33 30.77 -11.87 12.30
CA LEU A 33 32.02 -12.13 11.62
C LEU A 33 32.19 -13.62 11.26
N SER A 34 32.71 -13.86 10.05
CA SER A 34 33.66 -14.93 9.68
C SER A 34 33.29 -16.41 9.89
N ALA A 35 32.83 -17.09 8.83
CA ALA A 35 33.33 -18.42 8.37
C ALA A 35 32.55 -18.91 7.12
N PRO A 36 33.21 -19.55 6.12
CA PRO A 36 32.51 -20.14 4.99
C PRO A 36 32.08 -21.57 5.33
N GLY A 37 30.78 -21.81 5.51
CA GLY A 37 30.28 -23.17 5.67
C GLY A 37 28.83 -23.25 6.11
N ARG A 38 27.98 -23.70 5.17
CA ARG A 38 26.62 -24.22 5.42
C ARG A 38 25.61 -23.16 5.89
N ARG A 39 24.93 -22.52 4.92
CA ARG A 39 23.72 -21.72 5.16
C ARG A 39 22.65 -22.61 5.80
N ALA A 40 22.50 -22.55 7.12
CA ALA A 40 21.21 -22.79 7.73
C ALA A 40 20.29 -21.68 7.21
N ALA A 41 19.18 -22.04 6.57
CA ALA A 41 18.12 -21.10 6.27
C ALA A 41 17.56 -20.62 7.62
N VAL A 42 18.10 -19.51 8.12
CA VAL A 42 17.42 -18.73 9.14
C VAL A 42 16.25 -18.13 8.39
N GLU A 43 15.05 -18.70 8.57
CA GLU A 43 13.80 -18.03 8.26
C GLU A 43 13.79 -16.76 9.09
N ALA A 44 14.28 -15.66 8.51
CA ALA A 44 14.14 -14.35 9.11
C ALA A 44 12.64 -14.10 9.29
N PRO A 45 12.17 -13.68 10.47
CA PRO A 45 10.76 -13.42 10.66
C PRO A 45 10.31 -12.39 9.64
N VAL A 46 9.22 -12.68 8.91
CA VAL A 46 8.55 -11.69 8.07
C VAL A 46 8.09 -10.58 8.99
N THR A 47 8.78 -9.44 8.96
CA THR A 47 8.40 -8.30 9.81
C THR A 47 7.10 -7.71 9.27
N PRO A 48 6.03 -7.67 10.09
CA PRO A 48 4.79 -7.02 9.71
C PRO A 48 5.04 -5.52 9.48
N ILE A 49 4.23 -4.90 8.62
CA ILE A 49 4.23 -3.45 8.48
C ILE A 49 3.93 -2.80 9.84
N THR A 50 4.67 -1.75 10.19
CA THR A 50 4.49 -1.05 11.48
C THR A 50 3.54 0.15 11.33
N ALA A 51 2.99 0.61 12.47
CA ALA A 51 2.21 1.86 12.51
C ALA A 51 3.02 3.05 11.95
N SER A 52 4.29 3.15 12.31
CA SER A 52 5.19 4.20 11.85
C SER A 52 5.47 4.16 10.34
N GLU A 53 5.56 2.96 9.75
CA GLU A 53 5.69 2.79 8.30
C GLU A 53 4.42 3.25 7.57
N LEU A 54 3.25 2.86 8.07
CA LEU A 54 1.95 3.30 7.53
C LEU A 54 1.77 4.82 7.67
N ALA A 55 2.14 5.41 8.81
CA ALA A 55 2.07 6.86 9.03
C ALA A 55 2.99 7.63 8.07
N ALA A 56 4.19 7.09 7.80
CA ALA A 56 5.11 7.67 6.83
C ALA A 56 4.55 7.62 5.39
N GLN A 57 3.93 6.50 5.00
CA GLN A 57 3.26 6.38 3.71
C GLN A 57 2.05 7.33 3.62
N ALA A 58 1.26 7.45 4.70
CA ALA A 58 0.14 8.37 4.76
C ALA A 58 0.56 9.82 4.53
N ARG A 59 1.68 10.25 5.13
CA ARG A 59 2.28 11.57 4.86
C ARG A 59 2.71 11.74 3.41
N ALA A 60 3.29 10.72 2.80
CA ALA A 60 3.72 10.76 1.40
C ALA A 60 2.52 10.88 0.45
N ALA A 61 1.46 10.09 0.70
CA ALA A 61 0.19 10.18 -0.02
C ALA A 61 -0.39 11.59 0.09
N LEU A 62 -0.45 12.17 1.30
CA LEU A 62 -0.95 13.53 1.51
C LEU A 62 -0.11 14.57 0.73
N ALA A 63 1.22 14.45 0.77
CA ALA A 63 2.11 15.35 0.04
C ALA A 63 1.95 15.25 -1.50
N SER A 64 1.51 14.11 -2.01
CA SER A 64 1.18 13.90 -3.42
C SER A 64 -0.24 14.35 -3.81
N GLY A 65 -1.03 14.84 -2.84
CA GLY A 65 -2.44 15.19 -3.03
C GLY A 65 -3.39 13.98 -3.05
N ASP A 66 -2.94 12.81 -2.58
CA ASP A 66 -3.76 11.61 -2.40
C ASP A 66 -4.37 11.59 -0.99
N GLU A 67 -5.37 12.45 -0.78
CA GLU A 67 -6.04 12.59 0.52
C GLU A 67 -6.79 11.33 0.94
N THR A 68 -7.36 10.58 -0.02
CA THR A 68 -8.05 9.32 0.25
C THR A 68 -7.06 8.23 0.68
N GLY A 69 -5.94 8.07 -0.04
CA GLY A 69 -4.87 7.15 0.35
C GLY A 69 -4.22 7.54 1.68
N ALA A 70 -4.01 8.83 1.91
CA ALA A 70 -3.49 9.36 3.17
C ALA A 70 -4.43 9.04 4.35
N ALA A 71 -5.73 9.25 4.18
CA ALA A 71 -6.74 8.95 5.19
C ALA A 71 -6.77 7.47 5.56
N ASP A 72 -6.69 6.58 4.56
CA ASP A 72 -6.68 5.12 4.72
C ASP A 72 -5.43 4.65 5.48
N LEU A 73 -4.25 5.03 5.00
CA LEU A 73 -2.96 4.66 5.60
C LEU A 73 -2.82 5.19 7.04
N ALA A 74 -3.25 6.43 7.30
CA ALA A 74 -3.26 7.00 8.65
C ALA A 74 -4.26 6.28 9.57
N GLY A 75 -5.44 5.93 9.07
CA GLY A 75 -6.41 5.12 9.81
C GLY A 75 -5.84 3.76 10.21
N ARG A 76 -5.16 3.08 9.29
CA ARG A 76 -4.50 1.79 9.55
C ARG A 76 -3.36 1.92 10.57
N ALA A 77 -2.54 2.97 10.47
CA ALA A 77 -1.50 3.25 11.46
C ALA A 77 -2.11 3.40 12.87
N LEU A 78 -3.23 4.12 13.00
CA LEU A 78 -3.92 4.32 14.28
C LEU A 78 -4.63 3.07 14.81
N VAL A 79 -4.96 2.10 13.95
CA VAL A 79 -5.43 0.78 14.40
C VAL A 79 -4.28 -0.01 15.04
N LEU A 80 -3.08 0.06 14.46
CA LEU A 80 -1.90 -0.63 14.99
C LEU A 80 -1.31 0.05 16.22
N ASP A 81 -1.26 1.37 16.22
CA ASP A 81 -0.90 2.19 17.38
C ASP A 81 -1.84 3.40 17.47
N PRO A 82 -2.87 3.35 18.33
CA PRO A 82 -3.77 4.47 18.57
C PRO A 82 -3.06 5.73 19.09
N ASN A 83 -1.79 5.59 19.51
CA ASN A 83 -0.95 6.67 20.00
C ASN A 83 0.05 7.25 18.99
N ASP A 84 0.07 6.77 17.76
CA ASP A 84 0.98 7.26 16.72
C ASP A 84 0.69 8.74 16.39
N ALA A 85 1.66 9.62 16.71
CA ALA A 85 1.51 11.06 16.55
C ALA A 85 1.54 11.49 15.08
N ASP A 86 2.30 10.78 14.24
CA ASP A 86 2.42 11.08 12.82
C ASP A 86 1.10 10.75 12.10
N ALA A 87 0.50 9.61 12.41
CA ALA A 87 -0.78 9.21 11.84
C ALA A 87 -1.92 10.16 12.24
N ARG A 88 -1.95 10.63 13.50
CA ARG A 88 -2.89 11.67 13.91
C ARG A 88 -2.67 12.99 13.19
N ALA A 89 -1.41 13.43 13.05
CA ALA A 89 -1.12 14.67 12.34
C ALA A 89 -1.58 14.63 10.87
N VAL A 90 -1.50 13.47 10.22
CA VAL A 90 -2.08 13.28 8.87
C VAL A 90 -3.60 13.41 8.90
N ARG A 91 -4.29 12.77 9.85
CA ARG A 91 -5.75 12.89 10.03
C ARG A 91 -6.18 14.33 10.29
N ASP A 92 -5.50 15.03 11.18
CA ASP A 92 -5.79 16.43 11.51
C ASP A 92 -5.57 17.36 10.30
N SER A 93 -4.58 17.06 9.47
CA SER A 93 -4.30 17.81 8.24
C SER A 93 -5.37 17.61 7.16
N LEU A 94 -6.02 16.44 7.15
CA LEU A 94 -7.14 16.12 6.26
C LEU A 94 -8.45 16.77 6.76
N ASP A 95 -8.68 16.75 8.07
CA ASP A 95 -9.88 17.33 8.68
C ASP A 95 -9.84 18.88 8.70
N GLY A 96 -8.67 19.49 8.48
CA GLY A 96 -8.48 20.94 8.34
C GLY A 96 -8.75 21.51 6.93
N ALA A 97 -9.05 20.64 5.96
CA ALA A 97 -9.51 21.04 4.63
C ALA A 97 -11.05 20.96 4.60
N ASP A 98 -11.73 22.05 4.94
CA ASP A 98 -13.14 22.24 4.60
C ASP A 98 -13.28 22.30 3.06
N GLU A 99 -13.28 21.15 2.40
CA GLU A 99 -14.01 20.95 1.16
C GLU A 99 -15.07 19.88 1.44
N GLU A 100 -16.31 20.35 1.48
CA GLU A 100 -17.52 19.55 1.39
C GLU A 100 -17.31 18.53 0.25
N PRO A 101 -17.38 17.21 0.52
CA PRO A 101 -17.16 16.23 -0.53
C PRO A 101 -18.22 16.43 -1.60
N ASP A 102 -17.77 16.78 -2.82
CA ASP A 102 -18.63 16.79 -4.00
C ASP A 102 -19.39 15.47 -4.03
N ALA A 103 -20.73 15.59 -3.97
CA ALA A 103 -21.62 14.44 -3.97
C ALA A 103 -21.21 13.48 -5.10
N PRO A 104 -21.10 12.17 -4.85
CA PRO A 104 -20.69 11.24 -5.88
C PRO A 104 -21.62 11.40 -7.07
N ALA A 105 -21.04 11.60 -8.26
CA ALA A 105 -21.75 11.48 -9.51
C ALA A 105 -22.62 10.22 -9.41
N THR A 106 -23.92 10.37 -9.68
CA THR A 106 -24.93 9.33 -9.54
C THR A 106 -24.62 8.19 -10.50
N ALA A 107 -23.72 7.31 -10.09
CA ALA A 107 -23.44 6.07 -10.76
C ALA A 107 -24.69 5.20 -10.62
N THR A 108 -25.23 4.79 -11.75
CA THR A 108 -26.34 3.83 -11.81
C THR A 108 -25.98 2.62 -10.92
N PRO A 109 -26.88 2.18 -10.02
CA PRO A 109 -26.56 1.08 -9.13
C PRO A 109 -26.13 -0.13 -9.94
N ALA A 110 -24.91 -0.60 -9.73
CA ALA A 110 -24.47 -1.87 -10.25
C ALA A 110 -25.48 -2.92 -9.79
N ALA A 111 -25.99 -3.74 -10.72
CA ALA A 111 -26.94 -4.80 -10.42
C ALA A 111 -26.44 -5.65 -9.23
N ALA A 112 -27.37 -6.11 -8.39
CA ALA A 112 -27.16 -6.91 -7.18
C ALA A 112 -26.38 -8.21 -7.48
N GLY A 113 -25.06 -8.09 -7.69
CA GLY A 113 -24.13 -9.20 -7.81
C GLY A 113 -23.68 -9.68 -6.43
N PRO A 114 -23.12 -10.89 -6.33
CA PRO A 114 -22.70 -11.49 -5.05
C PRO A 114 -21.70 -10.61 -4.30
N TRP A 115 -20.92 -9.81 -5.01
CA TRP A 115 -19.94 -8.86 -4.47
C TRP A 115 -20.52 -7.59 -3.81
N LEU A 116 -21.84 -7.42 -3.80
CA LEU A 116 -22.51 -6.35 -3.05
C LEU A 116 -22.93 -6.79 -1.65
N ALA A 117 -23.00 -8.10 -1.40
CA ALA A 117 -23.22 -8.62 -0.06
C ALA A 117 -22.03 -8.28 0.84
N ALA A 118 -22.31 -8.03 2.13
CA ALA A 118 -21.28 -7.72 3.10
C ALA A 118 -20.61 -9.02 3.59
N HIS A 119 -19.36 -9.21 3.20
CA HIS A 119 -18.40 -10.17 3.72
C HIS A 119 -17.32 -9.44 4.54
N PRO A 120 -16.86 -10.01 5.67
CA PRO A 120 -15.71 -9.47 6.37
C PRO A 120 -14.48 -9.48 5.45
N PRO A 121 -13.71 -8.37 5.31
CA PRO A 121 -12.54 -8.30 4.43
C PRO A 121 -11.53 -9.44 4.66
N ARG A 122 -11.36 -9.85 5.92
CA ARG A 122 -10.51 -10.99 6.31
C ARG A 122 -10.87 -12.31 5.60
N SER A 123 -12.16 -12.53 5.32
CA SER A 123 -12.61 -13.75 4.64
C SER A 123 -12.27 -13.79 3.15
N LEU A 124 -12.03 -12.61 2.56
CA LEU A 124 -11.69 -12.44 1.15
C LEU A 124 -10.17 -12.37 0.92
N LEU A 125 -9.39 -12.20 2.00
CA LEU A 125 -7.94 -12.08 1.94
C LEU A 125 -7.27 -13.43 1.67
N VAL A 126 -6.32 -13.44 0.73
CA VAL A 126 -5.49 -14.61 0.45
C VAL A 126 -4.46 -14.79 1.56
N THR A 127 -4.49 -15.95 2.21
CA THR A 127 -3.51 -16.31 3.26
C THR A 127 -2.55 -17.42 2.83
N ASN A 128 -2.74 -17.96 1.63
CA ASN A 128 -1.88 -18.96 1.01
C ASN A 128 -1.82 -18.73 -0.50
N ALA A 129 -0.62 -18.53 -1.03
CA ALA A 129 -0.35 -18.41 -2.46
C ALA A 129 0.94 -19.16 -2.78
N ALA A 130 0.96 -19.84 -3.92
CA ALA A 130 2.11 -20.63 -4.32
C ALA A 130 3.37 -19.75 -4.43
N GLY A 131 4.47 -20.21 -3.83
CA GLY A 131 5.75 -19.51 -3.88
C GLY A 131 5.93 -18.38 -2.85
N TYR A 132 5.00 -18.23 -1.90
CA TYR A 132 5.06 -17.21 -0.85
C TYR A 132 4.79 -17.81 0.54
N SER A 133 5.51 -17.29 1.54
CA SER A 133 5.23 -17.49 2.95
C SER A 133 4.65 -16.21 3.52
N PHE A 134 3.51 -16.30 4.20
CA PHE A 134 2.82 -15.16 4.74
C PHE A 134 2.87 -15.12 6.27
N GLY A 135 2.90 -13.90 6.81
CA GLY A 135 2.86 -13.64 8.24
C GLY A 135 1.44 -13.61 8.81
N THR A 136 1.24 -12.75 9.81
CA THR A 136 -0.06 -12.59 10.48
C THR A 136 -0.96 -11.63 9.72
N VAL A 137 -2.22 -12.01 9.53
CA VAL A 137 -3.24 -11.11 9.00
C VAL A 137 -3.60 -10.03 10.02
N GLN A 138 -3.46 -8.77 9.63
CA GLN A 138 -3.99 -7.61 10.33
C GLN A 138 -5.36 -7.27 9.72
N ALA A 139 -6.39 -7.04 10.55
CA ALA A 139 -7.73 -6.76 10.03
C ALA A 139 -8.52 -5.84 10.94
N SER A 140 -9.35 -5.01 10.32
CA SER A 140 -10.38 -4.17 10.92
C SER A 140 -11.76 -4.59 10.39
N ALA A 141 -12.80 -3.80 10.66
CA ALA A 141 -14.13 -4.01 10.07
C ALA A 141 -14.14 -3.76 8.55
N THR A 142 -13.30 -2.85 8.07
CA THR A 142 -13.28 -2.37 6.68
C THR A 142 -12.06 -2.84 5.91
N ASP A 143 -11.01 -3.31 6.58
CA ASP A 143 -9.74 -3.62 5.93
C ASP A 143 -9.19 -4.95 6.42
N ALA A 144 -8.49 -5.67 5.55
CA ALA A 144 -7.66 -6.80 5.96
C ALA A 144 -6.41 -6.82 5.10
N GLU A 145 -5.26 -7.05 5.73
CA GLU A 145 -3.97 -7.08 5.07
C GLU A 145 -3.05 -8.17 5.63
N ILE A 146 -2.13 -8.63 4.79
CA ILE A 146 -1.10 -9.60 5.15
C ILE A 146 0.18 -9.31 4.37
N SER A 147 1.30 -9.37 5.06
CA SER A 147 2.63 -9.30 4.44
C SER A 147 3.21 -10.71 4.26
N GLY A 148 3.97 -10.90 3.20
CA GLY A 148 4.66 -12.15 2.91
C GLY A 148 5.99 -11.93 2.20
N GLN A 149 6.71 -13.03 2.02
CA GLN A 149 7.98 -13.07 1.30
C GLN A 149 8.02 -14.27 0.35
N PRO A 150 8.79 -14.20 -0.75
CA PRO A 150 8.97 -15.34 -1.64
C PRO A 150 9.65 -16.51 -0.91
N THR A 151 9.18 -17.73 -1.16
CA THR A 151 9.86 -18.95 -0.71
C THR A 151 11.00 -19.34 -1.65
N ALA A 152 11.97 -20.10 -1.14
CA ALA A 152 13.03 -20.65 -1.98
C ALA A 152 12.48 -21.44 -3.18
N GLY A 153 13.08 -21.25 -4.35
CA GLY A 153 12.69 -21.84 -5.63
C GLY A 153 11.50 -21.16 -6.32
N SER A 154 10.91 -20.11 -5.74
CA SER A 154 9.79 -19.41 -6.37
C SER A 154 10.25 -18.40 -7.42
N PRO A 155 9.40 -18.02 -8.39
CA PRO A 155 9.70 -16.98 -9.37
C PRO A 155 10.01 -15.59 -8.76
N GLY A 156 9.62 -15.36 -7.51
CA GLY A 156 9.91 -14.13 -6.78
C GLY A 156 11.22 -14.16 -5.98
N GLU A 157 11.85 -15.32 -5.79
CA GLU A 157 13.09 -15.44 -5.02
C GLU A 157 14.20 -14.56 -5.61
N GLY A 158 14.82 -13.73 -4.76
CA GLY A 158 15.89 -12.81 -5.16
C GLY A 158 15.43 -11.58 -5.95
N ARG A 159 14.16 -11.51 -6.36
CA ARG A 159 13.57 -10.41 -7.15
C ARG A 159 12.62 -9.55 -6.33
N ILE A 160 11.92 -10.17 -5.39
CA ILE A 160 10.92 -9.54 -4.52
C ILE A 160 11.42 -9.61 -3.08
N GLN A 161 11.47 -8.47 -2.41
CA GLN A 161 11.81 -8.39 -1.00
C GLN A 161 10.60 -8.71 -0.12
N ARG A 162 9.42 -8.19 -0.47
CA ARG A 162 8.18 -8.32 0.28
C ARG A 162 6.98 -8.20 -0.64
N VAL A 163 5.91 -8.91 -0.29
CA VAL A 163 4.57 -8.68 -0.85
C VAL A 163 3.62 -8.25 0.26
N GLN A 164 2.68 -7.36 -0.08
CA GLN A 164 1.55 -6.99 0.75
C GLN A 164 0.28 -7.25 -0.05
N LEU A 165 -0.66 -7.96 0.56
CA LEU A 165 -1.98 -8.22 0.02
C LEU A 165 -3.00 -7.54 0.91
N SER A 166 -3.96 -6.85 0.31
CA SER A 166 -4.97 -6.09 1.03
C SER A 166 -6.35 -6.27 0.40
N VAL A 167 -7.39 -6.24 1.25
CA VAL A 167 -8.79 -6.13 0.87
C VAL A 167 -9.41 -4.98 1.65
N HIS A 168 -10.06 -4.08 0.93
CA HIS A 168 -10.75 -2.92 1.49
C HIS A 168 -12.23 -2.97 1.14
N ASP A 169 -13.09 -2.93 2.15
CA ASP A 169 -14.51 -2.66 1.99
C ASP A 169 -14.75 -1.14 1.89
N ARG A 170 -15.19 -0.68 0.72
CA ARG A 170 -15.50 0.72 0.46
C ARG A 170 -16.99 1.03 0.56
N GLY A 171 -17.79 0.11 1.07
CA GLY A 171 -19.22 0.30 1.32
C GLY A 171 -20.10 0.20 0.08
N SER A 172 -19.58 0.56 -1.10
CA SER A 172 -20.30 0.54 -2.37
C SER A 172 -19.39 0.26 -3.56
N ALA A 173 -19.99 -0.19 -4.68
CA ALA A 173 -19.24 -0.40 -5.91
C ALA A 173 -18.68 0.89 -6.52
N ALA A 174 -19.41 2.01 -6.39
CA ALA A 174 -18.93 3.30 -6.86
C ALA A 174 -17.70 3.76 -6.07
N SER A 175 -17.74 3.65 -4.74
CA SER A 175 -16.62 4.00 -3.87
C SER A 175 -15.40 3.09 -4.09
N ALA A 176 -15.61 1.79 -4.31
CA ALA A 176 -14.53 0.86 -4.63
C ALA A 176 -13.87 1.17 -5.97
N ALA A 177 -14.66 1.45 -7.01
CA ALA A 177 -14.14 1.84 -8.31
C ALA A 177 -13.38 3.17 -8.25
N ALA A 178 -13.93 4.18 -7.54
CA ALA A 178 -13.28 5.47 -7.36
C ALA A 178 -11.94 5.33 -6.60
N PHE A 179 -11.91 4.49 -5.55
CA PHE A 179 -10.68 4.22 -4.80
C PHE A 179 -9.61 3.58 -5.69
N ALA A 180 -9.94 2.49 -6.39
CA ALA A 180 -9.03 1.79 -7.30
C ALA A 180 -8.62 2.63 -8.53
N GLU A 181 -9.31 3.73 -8.80
CA GLU A 181 -8.91 4.68 -9.83
C GLU A 181 -8.04 5.82 -9.29
N THR A 182 -8.27 6.26 -8.05
CA THR A 182 -7.69 7.50 -7.51
C THR A 182 -6.40 7.25 -6.73
N VAL A 183 -6.42 6.28 -5.81
CA VAL A 183 -5.28 6.03 -4.90
C VAL A 183 -4.13 5.42 -5.69
N SER A 184 -4.42 4.44 -6.53
CA SER A 184 -3.42 3.76 -7.34
C SER A 184 -2.71 4.69 -8.31
N LYS A 185 -3.44 5.63 -8.95
CA LYS A 185 -2.87 6.58 -9.92
C LYS A 185 -2.01 7.67 -9.28
N LYS A 186 -2.31 8.04 -8.03
CA LYS A 186 -1.55 9.09 -7.32
C LYS A 186 -0.33 8.50 -6.60
N SER A 187 -0.51 7.36 -5.93
CA SER A 187 0.56 6.68 -5.20
C SER A 187 1.52 5.92 -6.13
N TYR A 188 1.03 5.40 -7.27
CA TYR A 188 1.81 4.69 -8.28
C TYR A 188 1.65 5.36 -9.65
N ALA A 189 2.17 6.57 -9.79
CA ALA A 189 1.95 7.40 -10.98
C ALA A 189 2.77 6.97 -12.22
N GLN A 190 3.70 6.03 -12.08
CA GLN A 190 4.58 5.61 -13.16
C GLN A 190 4.09 4.31 -13.80
N ASP A 191 4.48 4.09 -15.06
CA ASP A 191 4.41 2.75 -15.66
C ASP A 191 3.00 2.15 -15.74
N VAL A 192 2.03 3.04 -15.84
CA VAL A 192 0.60 2.76 -15.74
C VAL A 192 0.10 1.91 -16.91
N THR A 193 -0.57 0.81 -16.59
CA THR A 193 -1.25 -0.07 -17.53
C THR A 193 -2.49 -0.73 -16.90
N SER A 194 -3.15 -1.62 -17.63
CA SER A 194 -4.26 -2.42 -17.12
C SER A 194 -4.06 -3.90 -17.43
N ALA A 195 -4.57 -4.77 -16.57
CA ALA A 195 -4.58 -6.22 -16.74
C ALA A 195 -5.98 -6.81 -16.47
N ASP A 196 -6.23 -8.03 -16.94
CA ASP A 196 -7.38 -8.82 -16.49
C ASP A 196 -6.98 -9.71 -15.30
N VAL A 197 -7.71 -9.56 -14.19
CA VAL A 197 -7.62 -10.42 -13.02
C VAL A 197 -8.94 -11.15 -12.86
N ARG A 198 -9.03 -12.31 -13.53
CA ARG A 198 -10.20 -13.21 -13.51
C ARG A 198 -11.51 -12.46 -13.83
N GLY A 199 -11.52 -11.70 -14.92
CA GLY A 199 -12.70 -10.94 -15.37
C GLY A 199 -12.89 -9.57 -14.72
N ALA A 200 -12.03 -9.18 -13.78
CA ALA A 200 -11.98 -7.81 -13.27
C ALA A 200 -10.85 -7.03 -13.95
N LYS A 201 -11.15 -5.83 -14.43
CA LYS A 201 -10.13 -4.90 -14.92
C LYS A 201 -9.30 -4.42 -13.73
N ALA A 202 -8.02 -4.75 -13.73
CA ALA A 202 -7.05 -4.30 -12.75
C ALA A 202 -6.23 -3.14 -13.30
N TYR A 203 -5.93 -2.20 -12.43
CA TYR A 203 -4.93 -1.17 -12.62
C TYR A 203 -3.58 -1.72 -12.19
N VAL A 204 -2.56 -1.53 -13.02
CA VAL A 204 -1.19 -1.97 -12.73
C VAL A 204 -0.27 -0.77 -12.90
N ALA A 205 0.52 -0.45 -11.90
CA ALA A 205 1.44 0.67 -11.96
C ALA A 205 2.62 0.51 -11.02
N THR A 206 3.52 1.48 -11.03
CA THR A 206 4.69 1.50 -10.16
C THR A 206 4.93 2.90 -9.58
N ASP A 207 5.77 2.97 -8.56
CA ASP A 207 6.33 4.24 -8.07
C ASP A 207 7.60 4.68 -8.86
N GLY A 208 8.01 3.89 -9.86
CA GLY A 208 9.21 4.11 -10.67
C GLY A 208 10.54 3.75 -10.00
N THR A 209 10.55 3.33 -8.73
CA THR A 209 11.78 3.09 -7.96
C THR A 209 11.81 1.76 -7.22
N LEU A 210 10.77 1.41 -6.47
CA LEU A 210 10.78 0.28 -5.55
C LEU A 210 9.52 -0.59 -5.62
N LEU A 211 8.36 0.02 -5.89
CA LEU A 211 7.06 -0.63 -5.71
C LEU A 211 6.36 -0.88 -7.05
N ALA A 212 5.84 -2.09 -7.21
CA ALA A 212 4.86 -2.42 -8.24
C ALA A 212 3.54 -2.78 -7.58
N ALA A 213 2.44 -2.21 -8.08
CA ALA A 213 1.12 -2.38 -7.51
C ALA A 213 0.12 -2.93 -8.54
N VAL A 214 -0.81 -3.74 -8.06
CA VAL A 214 -1.99 -4.20 -8.81
C VAL A 214 -3.21 -3.97 -7.95
N GLU A 215 -4.16 -3.19 -8.46
CA GLU A 215 -5.39 -2.85 -7.75
C GLU A 215 -6.61 -3.13 -8.63
N PHE A 216 -7.66 -3.72 -8.05
CA PHE A 216 -8.90 -3.99 -8.77
C PHE A 216 -10.09 -4.01 -7.83
N ALA A 217 -11.26 -3.62 -8.35
CA ALA A 217 -12.50 -3.64 -7.60
C ALA A 217 -13.40 -4.81 -8.00
N ARG A 218 -14.13 -5.38 -7.03
CA ARG A 218 -15.28 -6.26 -7.27
C ARG A 218 -16.40 -5.90 -6.30
N GLY A 219 -17.52 -5.40 -6.85
CA GLY A 219 -18.60 -4.87 -6.03
C GLY A 219 -18.06 -3.82 -5.06
N ARG A 220 -18.37 -3.95 -3.77
CA ARG A 220 -17.94 -2.98 -2.73
C ARG A 220 -16.49 -3.11 -2.28
N TYR A 221 -15.74 -4.08 -2.80
CA TYR A 221 -14.39 -4.39 -2.35
C TYR A 221 -13.32 -3.90 -3.33
N VAL A 222 -12.22 -3.40 -2.79
CA VAL A 222 -10.95 -3.20 -3.51
C VAL A 222 -9.96 -4.24 -3.04
N PHE A 223 -9.25 -4.84 -3.99
CA PHE A 223 -8.17 -5.77 -3.76
C PHE A 223 -6.88 -5.12 -4.24
N GLU A 224 -5.84 -5.20 -3.42
CA GLU A 224 -4.55 -4.59 -3.70
C GLU A 224 -3.44 -5.62 -3.48
N VAL A 225 -2.45 -5.58 -4.37
CA VAL A 225 -1.17 -6.27 -4.27
C VAL A 225 -0.08 -5.23 -4.42
N VAL A 226 0.79 -5.11 -3.42
CA VAL A 226 2.00 -4.29 -3.50
C VAL A 226 3.22 -5.20 -3.39
N VAL A 227 4.12 -5.08 -4.36
CA VAL A 227 5.37 -5.83 -4.43
C VAL A 227 6.53 -4.88 -4.24
N THR A 228 7.36 -5.13 -3.24
CA THR A 228 8.61 -4.42 -3.00
C THR A 228 9.76 -5.12 -3.72
N SER A 229 10.42 -4.40 -4.62
CA SER A 229 11.56 -4.91 -5.38
C SER A 229 12.78 -5.19 -4.49
N ALA A 230 13.51 -6.26 -4.81
CA ALA A 230 14.82 -6.57 -4.22
C ALA A 230 16.02 -6.01 -5.05
N GLY A 231 15.77 -4.99 -5.89
CA GLY A 231 16.80 -4.32 -6.70
C GLY A 231 16.58 -4.39 -8.21
N GLU A 232 15.50 -5.03 -8.67
CA GLU A 232 15.06 -4.95 -10.07
C GLU A 232 14.16 -3.72 -10.32
N PRO A 233 14.07 -3.22 -11.56
CA PRO A 233 13.08 -2.21 -11.90
C PRO A 233 11.65 -2.71 -11.57
N PRO A 234 10.83 -1.95 -10.84
CA PRO A 234 9.49 -2.41 -10.44
C PRO A 234 8.59 -2.81 -11.63
N ALA A 235 8.77 -2.17 -12.78
CA ALA A 235 8.07 -2.55 -14.01
C ALA A 235 8.29 -4.01 -14.44
N ALA A 236 9.44 -4.61 -14.09
CA ALA A 236 9.75 -6.01 -14.38
C ALA A 236 9.03 -7.00 -13.44
N LEU A 237 8.37 -6.50 -12.40
CA LEU A 237 7.64 -7.29 -11.40
C LEU A 237 6.12 -7.35 -11.67
N ARG A 238 5.62 -6.62 -12.69
CA ARG A 238 4.18 -6.50 -12.99
C ARG A 238 3.51 -7.87 -13.18
N ASP A 239 4.12 -8.76 -13.96
CA ASP A 239 3.53 -10.08 -14.24
C ASP A 239 3.40 -10.93 -12.97
N LEU A 240 4.40 -10.87 -12.08
CA LEU A 240 4.36 -11.55 -10.78
C LEU A 240 3.28 -10.95 -9.87
N ALA A 241 3.14 -9.62 -9.85
CA ALA A 241 2.11 -8.95 -9.08
C ALA A 241 0.70 -9.30 -9.59
N VAL A 242 0.50 -9.37 -10.91
CA VAL A 242 -0.77 -9.79 -11.54
C VAL A 242 -1.06 -11.27 -11.27
N GLU A 243 -0.05 -12.14 -11.33
CA GLU A 243 -0.20 -13.55 -10.95
C GLU A 243 -0.67 -13.70 -9.50
N LEU A 244 -0.05 -12.95 -8.58
CA LEU A 244 -0.45 -12.95 -7.17
C LEU A 244 -1.85 -12.37 -6.96
N ALA A 245 -2.22 -11.32 -7.71
CA ALA A 245 -3.58 -10.77 -7.70
C ALA A 245 -4.64 -11.80 -8.12
N ARG A 246 -4.28 -12.75 -9.00
CA ARG A 246 -5.17 -13.85 -9.38
C ARG A 246 -5.37 -14.87 -8.25
N ALA A 247 -4.61 -14.84 -7.16
CA ALA A 247 -4.88 -15.70 -6.01
C ALA A 247 -6.17 -15.28 -5.27
N PHE A 248 -6.59 -14.01 -5.38
CA PHE A 248 -7.82 -13.53 -4.78
C PHE A 248 -9.06 -14.25 -5.34
N PRO A 249 -10.10 -14.46 -4.50
CA PRO A 249 -11.21 -15.33 -4.83
C PRO A 249 -12.09 -14.69 -5.92
N ALA A 250 -12.46 -15.45 -6.96
CA ALA A 250 -13.25 -14.96 -8.11
C ALA A 250 -14.73 -14.72 -7.79
N THR A 251 -15.19 -15.30 -6.68
CA THR A 251 -16.49 -15.11 -6.03
C THR A 251 -16.24 -14.81 -4.55
N PRO A 252 -17.15 -14.10 -3.86
CA PRO A 252 -16.97 -13.84 -2.43
C PRO A 252 -17.07 -15.10 -1.57
#